data_AF-A0A7R7BS96-F1
#
_entry.id   AF-A0A7R7BS96-F1
#
_cell.length_a   1.000
_cell.length_b   1.000
_cell.length_c   1.000
_cell.angle_alpha   90.00
_cell.angle_beta   90.00
_cell.angle_gamma   90.00
#
_symmetry.space_group_name_H-M   'P 1'
#
loop_
_entity.id
_entity.type
_entity.pdbx_description
1 polymer ?
#
loop_
_entity_poly.entity_id
_entity_poly.type
_entity_poly.pdbx_seq_one_letter_code
_entity_poly.pdbx_strand_id
1 'polypeptide(L)'
;MLMREVNHRVKNQYSVILSMIRETNKRAKSPAEFEREVRERITALARSHDLLVMGDWKGVPVFELLLSQAKSFGNEERISMSGPSIILSPNAVQYLGIAFHELATNSAKYGVLSGDQGQISVAWNTTGSGASRLLHLSWTETDGPEVQTLGEGGFGTVVLKRVAPEAIGGKGNLEYGPHGITWSVEAPLATVETSIGSEL
;
A
#
# COMPACT_ATOMS: atom_id res chain seq x y z
N MET A 1 -4.25 -27.43 -7.30
CA MET A 1 -4.26 -26.01 -7.71
C MET A 1 -3.59 -25.09 -6.69
N LEU A 2 -3.76 -25.32 -5.38
CA LEU A 2 -3.07 -24.57 -4.31
C LEU A 2 -1.56 -24.38 -4.50
N MET A 3 -0.79 -25.45 -4.72
CA MET A 3 0.67 -25.35 -4.87
C MET A 3 1.12 -24.49 -6.06
N ARG A 4 0.32 -24.45 -7.14
CA ARG A 4 0.63 -23.62 -8.33
C ARG A 4 0.38 -22.14 -8.03
N GLU A 5 -0.67 -21.83 -7.30
CA GLU A 5 -1.00 -20.47 -6.89
C GLU A 5 0.00 -19.93 -5.87
N VAL A 6 0.38 -20.73 -4.87
CA VAL A 6 1.43 -20.38 -3.90
C VAL A 6 2.75 -20.12 -4.62
N ASN A 7 3.17 -21.01 -5.53
CA ASN A 7 4.40 -20.78 -6.32
C ASN A 7 4.33 -19.52 -7.18
N HIS A 8 3.18 -19.21 -7.77
CA HIS A 8 3.00 -17.98 -8.53
C HIS A 8 3.13 -16.75 -7.63
N ARG A 9 2.51 -16.77 -6.45
CA ARG A 9 2.59 -15.69 -5.45
C ARG A 9 4.03 -15.45 -4.99
N VAL A 10 4.77 -16.52 -4.71
CA VAL A 10 6.19 -16.44 -4.33
C VAL A 10 7.05 -15.84 -5.45
N LYS A 11 6.85 -16.27 -6.71
CA LYS A 11 7.55 -15.68 -7.87
C LYS A 11 7.25 -14.19 -8.05
N ASN A 12 6.00 -13.80 -7.84
CA ASN A 12 5.60 -12.40 -7.88
C ASN A 12 6.30 -11.59 -6.77
N GLN A 13 6.39 -12.15 -5.55
CA GLN A 13 7.08 -11.51 -4.43
C GLN A 13 8.58 -11.30 -4.72
N TYR A 14 9.25 -12.28 -5.31
CA TYR A 14 10.65 -12.11 -5.74
C TYR A 14 10.80 -11.03 -6.81
N SER A 15 9.86 -10.93 -7.74
CA SER A 15 9.88 -9.88 -8.77
C SER A 15 9.75 -8.47 -8.14
N VAL A 16 8.91 -8.33 -7.12
CA VAL A 16 8.80 -7.08 -6.34
C VAL A 16 10.10 -6.74 -5.61
N ILE A 17 10.71 -7.72 -4.94
CA ILE A 17 11.99 -7.54 -4.22
C ILE A 17 13.12 -7.15 -5.19
N LEU A 18 13.21 -7.80 -6.35
CA LEU A 18 14.22 -7.47 -7.36
C LEU A 18 14.01 -6.05 -7.92
N SER A 19 12.75 -5.66 -8.16
CA SER A 19 12.43 -4.29 -8.57
C SER A 19 12.81 -3.27 -7.49
N MET A 20 12.52 -3.58 -6.22
CA MET A 20 12.91 -2.78 -5.07
C MET A 20 14.41 -2.55 -4.98
N ILE A 21 15.19 -3.62 -5.07
CA ILE A 21 16.65 -3.56 -5.06
C ILE A 21 17.13 -2.65 -6.20
N ARG A 22 16.64 -2.87 -7.42
CA ARG A 22 17.06 -2.10 -8.60
C ARG A 22 16.73 -0.60 -8.44
N GLU A 23 15.51 -0.25 -8.05
CA GLU A 23 15.10 1.16 -7.93
C GLU A 23 15.75 1.86 -6.73
N THR A 24 16.02 1.14 -5.63
CA THR A 24 16.74 1.68 -4.47
C THR A 24 18.20 1.96 -4.82
N ASN A 25 18.86 1.03 -5.52
CA ASN A 25 20.27 1.16 -5.92
C ASN A 25 20.53 2.36 -6.83
N LYS A 26 19.57 2.73 -7.70
CA LYS A 26 19.70 3.90 -8.57
C LYS A 26 19.79 5.24 -7.82
N ARG A 27 19.38 5.28 -6.55
CA ARG A 27 19.16 6.52 -5.79
C ARG A 27 19.98 6.62 -4.51
N ALA A 28 20.31 5.48 -3.91
CA ALA A 28 21.09 5.45 -2.69
C ALA A 28 22.43 6.16 -2.89
N LYS A 29 22.77 7.06 -1.97
CA LYS A 29 24.01 7.84 -2.00
C LYS A 29 25.17 7.08 -1.36
N SER A 30 24.89 5.98 -0.68
CA SER A 30 25.89 5.12 -0.06
C SER A 30 25.40 3.67 0.08
N PRO A 31 26.31 2.70 0.24
CA PRO A 31 25.95 1.32 0.56
C PRO A 31 25.13 1.18 1.86
N ALA A 32 25.42 2.01 2.86
CA ALA A 32 24.68 2.01 4.13
C ALA A 32 23.23 2.51 3.96
N GLU A 33 23.02 3.54 3.14
CA GLU A 33 21.67 4.01 2.82
C GLU A 33 20.88 2.98 2.02
N PHE A 34 21.51 2.35 1.01
CA PHE A 34 20.91 1.27 0.24
C PHE A 34 20.44 0.12 1.13
N GLU A 35 21.34 -0.36 2.00
CA GLU A 35 21.07 -1.47 2.91
C GLU A 35 19.92 -1.15 3.86
N ARG A 36 19.95 0.03 4.49
CA ARG A 36 18.89 0.49 5.40
C ARG A 36 17.54 0.53 4.69
N GLU A 37 17.47 1.14 3.50
CA GLU A 37 16.21 1.27 2.77
C GLU A 37 15.63 -0.06 2.28
N VAL A 38 16.49 -0.96 1.77
CA VAL A 38 16.05 -2.30 1.36
C VAL A 38 15.55 -3.09 2.57
N ARG A 39 16.25 -3.01 3.71
CA ARG A 39 15.84 -3.67 4.95
C ARG A 39 14.49 -3.18 5.44
N GLU A 40 14.29 -1.86 5.53
CA GLU A 40 13.01 -1.25 5.96
C GLU A 40 11.83 -1.79 5.14
N ARG A 41 11.99 -1.84 3.81
CA ARG A 41 10.95 -2.30 2.89
C ARG A 41 10.70 -3.81 2.95
N ILE A 42 11.74 -4.64 3.12
CA ILE A 42 11.57 -6.08 3.35
C ILE A 42 10.86 -6.35 4.67
N THR A 43 11.18 -5.61 5.73
CA THR A 43 10.47 -5.73 7.02
C THR A 43 9.00 -5.33 6.91
N ALA A 44 8.67 -4.34 6.08
CA ALA A 44 7.28 -3.99 5.80
C ALA A 44 6.51 -5.09 5.04
N LEU A 45 7.17 -5.71 4.04
CA LEU A 45 6.64 -6.89 3.35
C LEU A 45 6.34 -8.03 4.34
N ALA A 46 7.26 -8.30 5.26
CA ALA A 46 7.11 -9.34 6.28
C ALA A 46 5.90 -9.08 7.19
N ARG A 47 5.67 -7.83 7.64
CA ARG A 47 4.50 -7.50 8.47
C ARG A 47 3.16 -7.73 7.79
N SER A 48 3.08 -7.42 6.50
CA SER A 48 1.88 -7.75 5.70
C SER A 48 1.68 -9.27 5.58
N HIS A 49 2.77 -10.03 5.55
CA HIS A 49 2.75 -11.48 5.56
C HIS A 49 2.31 -12.06 6.91
N ASP A 50 2.79 -11.49 8.01
CA ASP A 50 2.41 -11.91 9.37
C ASP A 50 0.90 -11.75 9.59
N LEU A 51 0.30 -10.65 9.11
CA LEU A 51 -1.15 -10.46 9.14
C LEU A 51 -1.92 -11.55 8.39
N LEU A 52 -1.39 -11.99 7.25
CA LEU A 52 -2.00 -13.09 6.49
C LEU A 52 -1.89 -14.43 7.20
N VAL A 53 -0.76 -14.68 7.86
CA VAL A 53 -0.57 -15.89 8.66
C VAL A 53 -1.51 -15.90 9.86
N MET A 54 -1.66 -14.77 10.56
CA MET A 54 -2.58 -14.64 11.70
C MET A 54 -4.05 -14.80 11.32
N GLY A 55 -4.42 -14.36 10.10
CA GLY A 55 -5.78 -14.51 9.57
C GLY A 55 -6.06 -15.84 8.88
N ASP A 56 -5.22 -16.87 9.07
CA ASP A 56 -5.30 -18.18 8.38
C ASP A 56 -5.46 -18.05 6.85
N TRP A 57 -4.84 -17.03 6.26
CA TRP A 57 -4.95 -16.71 4.83
C TRP A 57 -6.37 -16.40 4.32
N LYS A 58 -7.35 -16.16 5.21
CA LYS A 58 -8.72 -15.83 4.84
C LYS A 58 -8.88 -14.39 4.32
N GLY A 59 -7.87 -13.56 4.53
CA GLY A 59 -7.86 -12.14 4.19
C GLY A 59 -7.74 -11.26 5.41
N VAL A 60 -7.74 -9.94 5.21
CA VAL A 60 -7.60 -8.95 6.29
C VAL A 60 -8.53 -7.76 6.02
N PRO A 61 -9.28 -7.25 6.99
CA PRO A 61 -10.05 -6.02 6.82
C PRO A 61 -9.17 -4.85 6.36
N VAL A 62 -9.67 -4.01 5.44
CA VAL A 62 -8.93 -2.80 4.97
C VAL A 62 -8.42 -1.96 6.14
N PHE A 63 -9.28 -1.76 7.14
CA PHE A 63 -8.96 -1.00 8.35
C PHE A 63 -7.80 -1.60 9.15
N GLU A 64 -7.76 -2.93 9.34
CA GLU A 64 -6.68 -3.58 10.08
C GLU A 64 -5.34 -3.51 9.34
N LEU A 65 -5.36 -3.64 8.02
CA LEU A 65 -4.17 -3.47 7.20
C LEU A 65 -3.62 -2.04 7.33
N LEU A 66 -4.46 -1.02 7.18
CA LEU A 66 -4.07 0.38 7.34
C LEU A 66 -3.50 0.65 8.72
N LEU A 67 -4.19 0.21 9.78
CA LEU A 67 -3.75 0.39 11.16
C LEU A 67 -2.39 -0.27 11.42
N SER A 68 -2.15 -1.46 10.87
CA SER A 68 -0.86 -2.16 11.01
C SER A 68 0.32 -1.40 10.41
N GLN A 69 0.09 -0.69 9.29
CA GLN A 69 1.12 0.09 8.62
C GLN A 69 1.31 1.44 9.32
N ALA A 70 0.22 2.08 9.73
CA ALA A 70 0.22 3.37 10.44
C ALA A 70 0.95 3.31 11.80
N LYS A 71 0.76 2.24 12.57
CA LYS A 71 1.38 2.01 13.90
C LYS A 71 2.90 2.23 13.96
N SER A 72 3.57 2.09 12.82
CA SER A 72 5.04 2.17 12.73
C SER A 72 5.58 3.59 12.76
N PHE A 73 4.72 4.59 12.53
CA PHE A 73 5.13 5.98 12.33
C PHE A 73 4.66 6.91 13.44
N GLY A 74 3.84 6.42 14.38
CA GLY A 74 3.22 7.24 15.42
C GLY A 74 2.20 8.24 14.84
N ASN A 75 1.53 8.98 15.74
CA ASN A 75 0.51 9.97 15.41
C ASN A 75 -0.73 9.41 14.68
N GLU A 76 -1.23 8.27 15.14
CA GLU A 76 -2.45 7.64 14.59
C GLU A 76 -3.65 8.60 14.62
N GLU A 77 -3.68 9.54 15.58
CA GLU A 77 -4.72 10.56 15.69
C GLU A 77 -4.80 11.53 14.51
N ARG A 78 -3.74 11.62 13.69
CA ARG A 78 -3.72 12.44 12.46
C ARG A 78 -4.20 11.70 11.23
N ILE A 79 -4.53 10.41 11.36
CA ILE A 79 -4.95 9.56 10.25
C ILE A 79 -6.43 9.19 10.46
N SER A 80 -7.29 9.83 9.68
CA SER A 80 -8.70 9.46 9.60
C SER A 80 -8.88 8.32 8.59
N MET A 81 -9.63 7.28 8.97
CA MET A 81 -9.90 6.11 8.13
C MET A 81 -11.42 5.92 8.02
N SER A 82 -11.95 5.86 6.79
CA SER A 82 -13.40 5.73 6.58
C SER A 82 -13.74 4.88 5.35
N GLY A 83 -14.72 3.98 5.51
CA GLY A 83 -15.23 3.17 4.41
C GLY A 83 -16.02 1.95 4.88
N PRO A 84 -16.63 1.19 3.95
CA PRO A 84 -17.38 -0.02 4.27
C PRO A 84 -16.45 -1.16 4.73
N SER A 85 -17.01 -2.14 5.43
CA SER A 85 -16.28 -3.36 5.78
C SER A 85 -15.97 -4.18 4.52
N ILE A 86 -14.69 -4.25 4.16
CA ILE A 86 -14.17 -5.07 3.06
C ILE A 86 -13.04 -5.94 3.62
N ILE A 87 -13.15 -7.25 3.41
CA ILE A 87 -12.07 -8.20 3.72
C ILE A 87 -11.22 -8.34 2.46
N LEU A 88 -9.96 -7.89 2.52
CA LEU A 88 -9.03 -7.96 1.41
C LEU A 88 -8.58 -9.40 1.17
N SER A 89 -8.55 -9.81 -0.09
CA SER A 89 -7.93 -11.06 -0.53
C SER A 89 -6.44 -11.05 -0.17
N PRO A 90 -5.81 -12.22 0.02
CA PRO A 90 -4.40 -12.28 0.36
C PRO A 90 -3.47 -11.54 -0.61
N ASN A 91 -3.82 -11.54 -1.89
CA ASN A 91 -3.09 -10.78 -2.90
C ASN A 91 -3.23 -9.28 -2.67
N ALA A 92 -4.45 -8.78 -2.45
CA ALA A 92 -4.67 -7.37 -2.16
C ALA A 92 -3.99 -6.91 -0.85
N VAL A 93 -4.02 -7.73 0.21
CA VAL A 93 -3.31 -7.44 1.47
C VAL A 93 -1.82 -7.21 1.21
N GLN A 94 -1.19 -8.10 0.44
CA GLN A 94 0.23 -8.02 0.14
C GLN A 94 0.60 -6.72 -0.57
N TYR A 95 -0.17 -6.34 -1.60
CA TYR A 95 0.19 -5.22 -2.47
C TYR A 95 -0.26 -3.86 -1.94
N LEU A 96 -1.45 -3.79 -1.36
CA LEU A 96 -1.91 -2.58 -0.66
C LEU A 96 -1.08 -2.33 0.60
N GLY A 97 -0.62 -3.37 1.30
CA GLY A 97 0.26 -3.23 2.45
C GLY A 97 1.57 -2.51 2.12
N ILE A 98 2.19 -2.84 0.99
CA ILE A 98 3.40 -2.14 0.51
C ILE A 98 3.07 -0.69 0.13
N ALA A 99 1.96 -0.47 -0.59
CA ALA A 99 1.54 0.89 -0.97
C ALA A 99 1.35 1.79 0.26
N PHE A 100 0.60 1.31 1.27
CA PHE A 100 0.39 2.05 2.51
C PHE A 100 1.68 2.27 3.30
N HIS A 101 2.58 1.29 3.31
CA HIS A 101 3.90 1.46 3.92
C HIS A 101 4.71 2.57 3.25
N GLU A 102 4.75 2.59 1.92
CA GLU A 102 5.48 3.62 1.17
C GLU A 102 4.86 5.00 1.37
N LEU A 103 3.52 5.11 1.39
CA LEU A 103 2.82 6.36 1.71
C LEU A 103 3.15 6.86 3.11
N ALA A 104 3.02 6.02 4.13
CA ALA A 104 3.30 6.38 5.51
C ALA A 104 4.78 6.74 5.71
N THR A 105 5.70 6.02 5.07
CA THR A 105 7.14 6.34 5.08
C THR A 105 7.43 7.68 4.44
N ASN A 106 6.82 7.97 3.28
CA ASN A 106 7.00 9.25 2.60
C ASN A 106 6.43 10.40 3.42
N SER A 107 5.26 10.20 4.04
CA SER A 107 4.68 11.19 4.94
C SER A 107 5.59 11.47 6.14
N ALA A 108 6.17 10.43 6.75
CA ALA A 108 7.06 10.58 7.90
C ALA A 108 8.41 11.23 7.56
N LYS A 109 8.90 11.05 6.33
CA LYS A 109 10.18 11.62 5.87
C LYS A 109 10.02 13.03 5.31
N TYR A 110 8.92 13.31 4.63
CA TYR A 110 8.78 14.49 3.76
C TYR A 110 7.41 15.18 3.81
N GLY A 111 6.40 14.56 4.42
CA GLY A 111 5.01 15.01 4.36
C GLY A 111 4.40 15.30 5.73
N VAL A 112 3.10 15.06 5.87
CA VAL A 112 2.34 15.41 7.08
C VAL A 112 2.95 14.82 8.35
N LEU A 113 3.32 13.53 8.35
CA LEU A 113 3.86 12.88 9.55
C LEU A 113 5.25 13.38 9.97
N SER A 114 5.97 14.12 9.11
CA SER A 114 7.27 14.72 9.43
C SER A 114 7.18 16.00 10.28
N GLY A 115 6.02 16.68 10.24
CA GLY A 115 5.76 17.91 10.98
C GLY A 115 4.75 17.72 12.11
N ASP A 116 4.36 18.84 12.73
CA ASP A 116 3.35 18.95 13.79
C ASP A 116 1.96 19.37 13.28
N GLN A 117 1.85 19.74 11.99
CA GLN A 117 0.62 20.16 11.33
C GLN A 117 0.19 19.17 10.24
N GLY A 118 -1.04 19.33 9.77
CA GLY A 118 -1.61 18.55 8.68
C GLY A 118 -2.34 17.28 9.11
N GLN A 119 -3.09 16.72 8.15
CA GLN A 119 -3.93 15.54 8.36
C GLN A 119 -3.84 14.60 7.17
N ILE A 120 -4.04 13.31 7.47
CA ILE A 120 -4.17 12.24 6.49
C ILE A 120 -5.59 11.72 6.51
N SER A 121 -6.22 11.66 5.35
CA SER A 121 -7.52 11.04 5.14
C SER A 121 -7.37 9.82 4.24
N VAL A 122 -7.72 8.66 4.77
CA VAL A 122 -7.83 7.42 4.02
C VAL A 122 -9.30 7.05 3.89
N ALA A 123 -9.80 7.10 2.67
CA ALA A 123 -11.21 6.81 2.38
C ALA A 123 -11.31 5.70 1.35
N TRP A 124 -12.28 4.80 1.53
CA TRP A 124 -12.62 3.83 0.50
C TRP A 124 -14.13 3.63 0.39
N ASN A 125 -14.58 3.30 -0.81
CA ASN A 125 -15.98 2.99 -1.10
C ASN A 125 -16.09 1.98 -2.25
N THR A 126 -17.31 1.50 -2.49
CA THR A 126 -17.61 0.63 -3.61
C THR A 126 -18.69 1.24 -4.48
N THR A 127 -18.50 1.22 -5.80
CA THR A 127 -19.49 1.67 -6.78
C THR A 127 -19.86 0.57 -7.76
N GLY A 128 -20.97 0.72 -8.48
CA GLY A 128 -21.43 -0.28 -9.46
C GLY A 128 -22.24 -1.42 -8.83
N SER A 129 -22.53 -2.46 -9.62
CA SER A 129 -23.44 -3.54 -9.23
C SER A 129 -23.00 -4.90 -9.79
N GLY A 130 -23.20 -5.97 -9.03
CA GLY A 130 -22.88 -7.34 -9.47
C GLY A 130 -21.39 -7.52 -9.77
N ALA A 131 -21.07 -8.05 -10.95
CA ALA A 131 -19.69 -8.33 -11.37
C ALA A 131 -18.89 -7.06 -11.74
N SER A 132 -19.54 -5.92 -11.95
CA SER A 132 -18.88 -4.65 -12.28
C SER A 132 -18.62 -3.76 -11.07
N ARG A 133 -18.76 -4.29 -9.84
CA ARG A 133 -18.42 -3.53 -8.63
C ARG A 133 -16.94 -3.13 -8.67
N LEU A 134 -16.67 -1.87 -8.37
CA LEU A 134 -15.33 -1.30 -8.28
C LEU A 134 -15.08 -0.84 -6.84
N LEU A 135 -13.88 -1.10 -6.34
CA LEU A 135 -13.30 -0.42 -5.19
C LEU A 135 -12.71 0.91 -5.65
N HIS A 136 -13.02 1.97 -4.91
CA HIS A 136 -12.27 3.22 -4.94
C HIS A 136 -11.61 3.41 -3.59
N LEU A 137 -10.31 3.64 -3.57
CA LEU A 137 -9.57 3.95 -2.35
C LEU A 137 -8.67 5.15 -2.60
N SER A 138 -8.64 6.07 -1.63
CA SER A 138 -7.79 7.25 -1.67
C SER A 138 -7.05 7.46 -0.35
N TRP A 139 -5.79 7.86 -0.46
CA TRP A 139 -4.96 8.43 0.60
C TRP A 139 -4.69 9.88 0.26
N THR A 140 -5.08 10.80 1.14
CA THR A 140 -4.93 12.23 0.92
C THR A 140 -4.22 12.87 2.10
N GLU A 141 -3.10 13.53 1.85
CA GLU A 141 -2.38 14.36 2.80
C GLU A 141 -2.72 15.83 2.54
N THR A 142 -3.07 16.57 3.59
CA THR A 142 -3.45 17.99 3.52
C THR A 142 -2.74 18.78 4.61
N ASP A 143 -2.53 20.08 4.33
CA ASP A 143 -1.87 21.04 5.23
C ASP A 143 -0.50 20.53 5.74
N GLY A 144 0.20 19.78 4.90
CA GLY A 144 1.56 19.31 5.15
C GLY A 144 2.61 20.38 4.83
N PRO A 145 3.89 20.12 5.16
CA PRO A 145 5.00 20.94 4.71
C PRO A 145 5.01 21.07 3.18
N GLU A 146 5.61 22.15 2.67
CA GLU A 146 5.70 22.37 1.23
C GLU A 146 6.38 21.18 0.55
N VAL A 147 5.64 20.50 -0.34
CA VAL A 147 6.13 19.29 -1.01
C VAL A 147 7.05 19.72 -2.14
N GLN A 148 8.36 19.78 -1.88
CA GLN A 148 9.34 19.75 -2.95
C GLN A 148 9.25 18.36 -3.60
N THR A 149 8.70 18.31 -4.81
CA THR A 149 8.47 17.12 -5.64
C THR A 149 9.17 15.86 -5.13
N LEU A 150 8.41 14.92 -4.54
CA LEU A 150 8.93 13.61 -4.14
C LEU A 150 9.63 13.00 -5.35
N GLY A 151 10.96 12.90 -5.28
CA GLY A 151 11.83 12.71 -6.45
C GLY A 151 11.28 11.69 -7.44
N GLU A 152 10.96 12.14 -8.65
CA GLU A 152 10.24 11.37 -9.66
C GLU A 152 10.90 10.02 -9.94
N GLY A 153 10.21 8.89 -9.65
CA GLY A 153 10.62 7.54 -10.08
C GLY A 153 11.30 6.66 -9.04
N GLY A 154 10.96 6.81 -7.74
CA GLY A 154 11.49 5.94 -6.68
C GLY A 154 10.75 4.62 -6.60
N PHE A 155 11.24 3.68 -5.80
CA PHE A 155 10.51 2.43 -5.55
C PHE A 155 9.08 2.71 -5.07
N GLY A 156 8.89 3.62 -4.11
CA GLY A 156 7.56 4.04 -3.65
C GLY A 156 6.68 4.56 -4.79
N THR A 157 7.19 5.43 -5.67
CA THR A 157 6.45 5.90 -6.85
C THR A 157 6.06 4.75 -7.78
N VAL A 158 6.97 3.80 -8.02
CA VAL A 158 6.72 2.62 -8.86
C VAL A 158 5.67 1.71 -8.23
N VAL A 159 5.70 1.54 -6.90
CA VAL A 159 4.69 0.78 -6.17
C VAL A 159 3.32 1.42 -6.32
N LEU A 160 3.22 2.72 -6.03
CA LEU A 160 1.96 3.45 -5.97
C LEU A 160 1.32 3.62 -7.35
N LYS A 161 2.10 3.92 -8.39
CA LYS A 161 1.55 4.12 -9.74
C LYS A 161 1.32 2.82 -10.49
N ARG A 162 2.06 1.76 -10.18
CA ARG A 162 2.12 0.57 -11.04
C ARG A 162 1.96 -0.74 -10.29
N VAL A 163 2.90 -1.10 -9.41
CA VAL A 163 2.97 -2.47 -8.87
C VAL A 163 1.71 -2.83 -8.08
N ALA A 164 1.28 -1.97 -7.15
CA ALA A 164 0.12 -2.27 -6.32
C ALA A 164 -1.19 -2.25 -7.13
N PRO A 165 -1.47 -1.22 -7.97
CA PRO A 165 -2.66 -1.21 -8.81
C PRO A 165 -2.74 -2.38 -9.80
N GLU A 166 -1.66 -2.66 -10.56
CA GLU A 166 -1.66 -3.75 -11.54
C GLU A 166 -1.90 -5.11 -10.89
N ALA A 167 -1.32 -5.33 -9.69
CA ALA A 167 -1.45 -6.59 -8.99
C ALA A 167 -2.87 -6.89 -8.51
N ILE A 168 -3.68 -5.86 -8.28
CA ILE A 168 -5.11 -6.00 -7.97
C ILE A 168 -6.00 -5.79 -9.20
N GLY A 169 -5.45 -5.77 -10.41
CA GLY A 169 -6.20 -5.60 -11.66
C GLY A 169 -6.80 -4.20 -11.84
N GLY A 170 -6.25 -3.21 -11.14
CA GLY A 170 -6.73 -1.83 -11.10
C GLY A 170 -5.77 -0.83 -11.74
N LYS A 171 -6.04 0.46 -11.47
CA LYS A 171 -5.24 1.62 -11.89
C LYS A 171 -4.99 2.52 -10.69
N GLY A 172 -3.78 3.04 -10.60
CA GLY A 172 -3.39 3.96 -9.55
C GLY A 172 -3.01 5.32 -10.12
N ASN A 173 -3.35 6.37 -9.39
CA ASN A 173 -2.96 7.74 -9.69
C ASN A 173 -2.27 8.35 -8.47
N LEU A 174 -1.27 9.19 -8.71
CA LEU A 174 -0.55 9.90 -7.66
C LEU A 174 -0.36 11.35 -8.09
N GLU A 175 -1.03 12.24 -7.36
CA GLU A 175 -1.08 13.68 -7.58
C GLU A 175 -0.33 14.40 -6.47
N TYR A 176 0.40 15.45 -6.84
CA TYR A 176 1.13 16.31 -5.91
C TYR A 176 0.47 17.69 -5.90
N GLY A 177 0.15 18.17 -4.71
CA GLY A 177 -0.20 19.56 -4.45
C GLY A 177 0.92 20.26 -3.67
N PRO A 178 0.89 21.59 -3.55
CA PRO A 178 1.90 22.34 -2.81
C PRO A 178 2.04 21.92 -1.34
N HIS A 179 0.94 21.52 -0.71
CA HIS A 179 0.87 21.17 0.72
C HIS A 179 0.31 19.77 0.97
N GLY A 180 0.45 18.87 0.01
CA GLY A 180 -0.19 17.58 0.11
C GLY A 180 0.02 16.66 -1.08
N ILE A 181 -0.36 15.41 -0.89
CA ILE A 181 -0.38 14.40 -1.94
C ILE A 181 -1.72 13.68 -1.93
N THR A 182 -2.17 13.26 -3.10
CA THR A 182 -3.32 12.37 -3.23
C THR A 182 -2.90 11.15 -4.02
N TRP A 183 -2.94 9.98 -3.38
CA TRP A 183 -2.87 8.71 -4.07
C TRP A 183 -4.26 8.11 -4.14
N SER A 184 -4.66 7.65 -5.32
CA SER A 184 -5.93 6.94 -5.50
C SER A 184 -5.73 5.64 -6.28
N VAL A 185 -6.53 4.64 -5.94
CA VAL A 185 -6.58 3.36 -6.66
C VAL A 185 -8.03 2.98 -6.94
N GLU A 186 -8.28 2.60 -8.18
CA GLU A 186 -9.54 2.02 -8.63
C GLU A 186 -9.27 0.58 -9.08
N ALA A 187 -10.03 -0.39 -8.58
CA ALA A 187 -9.86 -1.79 -8.94
C ALA A 187 -11.19 -2.55 -8.94
N PRO A 188 -11.35 -3.60 -9.76
CA PRO A 188 -12.51 -4.49 -9.64
C PRO A 188 -12.61 -5.06 -8.24
N LEU A 189 -13.77 -4.95 -7.60
CA LEU A 189 -13.92 -5.44 -6.22
C LEU A 189 -13.68 -6.96 -6.15
N ALA A 190 -14.01 -7.70 -7.20
CA ALA A 190 -13.79 -9.16 -7.28
C ALA A 190 -12.31 -9.61 -7.24
N THR A 191 -11.36 -8.73 -7.56
CA THR A 191 -9.92 -9.02 -7.44
C THR A 191 -9.36 -8.60 -6.09
N VAL A 192 -10.08 -7.76 -5.36
CA VAL A 192 -9.65 -7.14 -4.11
C VAL A 192 -10.28 -7.81 -2.89
N GLU A 193 -11.57 -8.09 -2.94
CA GLU A 193 -12.34 -8.71 -1.86
C GLU A 193 -12.04 -10.21 -1.79
N THR A 194 -11.95 -10.76 -0.59
CA THR A 194 -11.88 -12.21 -0.41
C THR A 194 -13.18 -12.81 -0.92
N SER A 195 -13.11 -13.75 -1.86
CA SER A 195 -14.27 -14.56 -2.19
C SER A 195 -14.60 -15.38 -0.96
N ILE A 196 -15.76 -15.18 -0.35
CA ILE A 196 -16.30 -16.19 0.56
C ILE A 196 -16.52 -17.42 -0.31
N GLY A 197 -15.54 -18.33 -0.30
CA GLY A 197 -15.77 -19.69 -0.73
C GLY A 197 -16.92 -20.20 0.11
N SER A 198 -18.03 -20.52 -0.54
CA SER A 198 -19.02 -21.43 0.00
C SER A 198 -18.30 -22.74 0.34
N GLU A 199 -17.74 -22.82 1.54
CA GLU A 199 -17.31 -24.09 2.11
C GLU A 199 -18.57 -24.83 2.55
N LEU A 200 -18.98 -25.72 1.64
CA LEU A 200 -19.83 -26.91 1.79
C LEU A 200 -21.30 -26.70 2.17
#